data_AF-A0A2P8QVD5-F1
#
_entry.id   AF-A0A2P8QVD5-F1
#
_cell.length_a   1.000
_cell.length_b   1.000
_cell.length_c   1.000
_cell.angle_alpha   90.00
_cell.angle_beta   90.00
_cell.angle_gamma   90.00
#
_symmetry.space_group_name_H-M   'P 1'
#
loop_
_entity.id
_entity.type
_entity.pdbx_description
1 polymer ?
#
loop_
_entity_poly.entity_id
_entity_poly.type
_entity_poly.pdbx_seq_one_letter_code
_entity_poly.pdbx_strand_id
1 'polypeptide(L)'
;MLFAYGQFTTYLYKLPTRDLSKASEIRDYALKTFPIEHIFIERLWRSLKYELIYLLDFRDGKHLKFEVKKWFNLYNEQRFYQALDYQTPNTVYWKSLKSLELV
;
A
#
# COMPACT_ATOMS: atom_id res chain seq x y z
N MET A 1 -15.08 -10.95 -5.57
CA MET A 1 -14.55 -10.90 -6.95
C MET A 1 -13.06 -10.59 -6.86
N LEU A 2 -12.22 -11.61 -7.06
CA LEU A 2 -10.77 -11.54 -6.93
C LEU A 2 -10.18 -11.02 -8.24
N PHE A 3 -9.60 -9.82 -8.23
CA PHE A 3 -8.80 -9.34 -9.35
C PHE A 3 -7.32 -9.34 -8.98
N ALA A 4 -6.63 -10.37 -9.48
CA ALA A 4 -5.19 -10.45 -9.58
C ALA A 4 -4.71 -9.50 -10.69
N TYR A 5 -4.12 -8.36 -10.31
CA TYR A 5 -3.34 -7.53 -11.22
C TYR A 5 -2.10 -7.00 -10.51
N GLY A 6 -0.99 -7.70 -10.77
CA GLY A 6 0.21 -7.08 -11.33
C GLY A 6 1.07 -6.18 -10.43
N GLN A 7 2.24 -6.73 -10.10
CA GLN A 7 3.51 -6.05 -9.82
C GLN A 7 3.55 -5.31 -8.47
N PHE A 8 4.02 -5.99 -7.40
CA PHE A 8 5.08 -5.50 -6.49
C PHE A 8 5.58 -6.55 -5.47
N THR A 9 4.87 -7.66 -5.23
CA THR A 9 5.47 -8.89 -4.65
C THR A 9 5.68 -9.98 -5.69
N THR A 10 6.91 -10.07 -6.19
CA THR A 10 7.37 -11.10 -7.14
C THR A 10 7.41 -12.52 -6.54
N TYR A 11 7.13 -12.72 -5.24
CA TYR A 11 7.38 -14.00 -4.56
C TYR A 11 6.23 -15.03 -4.64
N LEU A 12 4.98 -14.61 -4.83
CA LEU A 12 3.87 -15.57 -5.04
C LEU A 12 3.98 -16.31 -6.38
N TYR A 13 4.72 -15.77 -7.36
CA TYR A 13 4.94 -16.39 -8.67
C TYR A 13 6.08 -17.41 -8.72
N LYS A 14 6.90 -17.50 -7.66
CA LYS A 14 7.99 -18.49 -7.56
C LYS A 14 7.59 -19.77 -6.82
N LEU A 15 6.38 -19.83 -6.26
CA LEU A 15 5.91 -21.01 -5.56
C LEU A 15 5.39 -22.04 -6.57
N PRO A 16 6.00 -23.24 -6.62
CA PRO A 16 5.60 -24.26 -7.58
C PRO A 16 4.31 -24.90 -7.09
N THR A 17 3.14 -24.30 -7.32
CA THR A 17 1.92 -24.87 -6.76
C THR A 17 0.74 -24.80 -7.71
N ARG A 18 0.57 -25.91 -8.46
CA ARG A 18 -0.74 -26.35 -8.98
C ARG A 18 -1.63 -26.93 -7.88
N ASP A 19 -1.12 -27.07 -6.66
CA ASP A 19 -1.79 -27.72 -5.54
C ASP A 19 -2.30 -26.70 -4.52
N LEU A 20 -3.62 -26.52 -4.48
CA LEU A 20 -4.33 -25.59 -3.60
C LEU A 20 -4.41 -26.08 -2.15
N SER A 21 -4.09 -27.36 -1.88
CA SER A 21 -4.18 -27.94 -0.53
C SER A 21 -3.18 -27.32 0.46
N LYS A 22 -2.08 -26.75 -0.04
CA LYS A 22 -1.03 -26.10 0.77
C LYS A 22 -1.17 -24.57 0.84
N ALA A 23 -2.24 -24.01 0.28
CA ALA A 23 -2.41 -22.56 0.19
C ALA A 23 -2.49 -21.88 1.57
N SER A 24 -3.02 -22.54 2.60
CA SER A 24 -3.10 -22.00 3.96
C SER A 24 -1.74 -21.90 4.65
N GLU A 25 -0.90 -22.93 4.53
CA GLU A 25 0.46 -22.94 5.10
C GLU A 25 1.37 -21.91 4.43
N ILE A 26 1.24 -21.80 3.09
CA ILE A 26 1.98 -20.81 2.31
C ILE A 26 1.57 -19.38 2.70
N ARG A 27 0.28 -19.15 2.91
CA ARG A 27 -0.23 -17.84 3.37
C ARG A 27 0.36 -17.48 4.73
N ASP A 28 0.37 -18.42 5.67
CA ASP A 28 0.92 -18.17 7.02
C ASP A 28 2.43 -17.94 6.98
N TYR A 29 3.18 -18.67 6.15
CA TYR A 29 4.60 -18.41 5.93
C TYR A 29 4.85 -17.04 5.30
N ALA A 30 4.07 -16.67 4.27
CA ALA A 30 4.16 -15.36 3.63
C ALA A 30 3.79 -14.22 4.58
N LEU A 31 2.76 -14.37 5.41
CA LEU A 31 2.40 -13.37 6.45
C LEU A 31 3.46 -13.26 7.55
N LYS A 32 4.20 -14.34 7.81
CA LYS A 32 5.28 -14.39 8.81
C LYS A 32 6.61 -13.84 8.28
N THR A 33 6.86 -13.94 6.97
CA THR A 33 8.12 -13.50 6.33
C THR A 33 7.98 -12.15 5.62
N PHE A 34 6.78 -11.77 5.18
CA PHE A 34 6.46 -10.47 4.59
C PHE A 34 5.51 -9.71 5.52
N PRO A 35 6.10 -8.97 6.47
CA PRO A 35 5.35 -8.31 7.52
C PRO A 35 4.40 -7.24 6.96
N ILE A 36 3.44 -6.85 7.79
CA ILE A 36 2.26 -6.04 7.48
C ILE A 36 2.61 -4.76 6.70
N GLU A 37 3.78 -4.17 6.93
CA GLU A 37 4.35 -3.06 6.17
C GLU A 37 4.37 -3.28 4.65
N HIS A 38 4.63 -4.51 4.20
CA HIS A 38 4.69 -4.83 2.78
C HIS A 38 3.31 -4.68 2.13
N ILE A 39 2.27 -5.20 2.79
CA ILE A 39 0.88 -5.09 2.32
C ILE A 39 0.45 -3.63 2.26
N PHE A 40 0.87 -2.80 3.22
CA PHE A 40 0.56 -1.37 3.21
C PHE A 40 1.23 -0.63 2.04
N ILE A 41 2.50 -0.92 1.76
CA ILE A 41 3.24 -0.33 0.64
C ILE A 41 2.59 -0.72 -0.69
N GLU A 42 2.20 -1.98 -0.88
CA GLU A 42 1.52 -2.43 -2.09
C GLU A 42 0.17 -1.74 -2.31
N ARG A 43 -0.63 -1.60 -1.24
CA ARG A 43 -1.93 -0.90 -1.30
C ARG A 43 -1.75 0.57 -1.66
N LEU A 44 -0.73 1.21 -1.12
CA LEU A 44 -0.38 2.60 -1.46
C LEU A 44 -0.03 2.73 -2.94
N TRP A 45 0.86 1.88 -3.47
CA TRP A 45 1.24 1.90 -4.88
C TRP A 45 0.08 1.57 -5.82
N ARG A 46 -0.79 0.65 -5.43
CA ARG A 46 -2.01 0.37 -6.20
C ARG A 46 -2.89 1.60 -6.28
N SER A 47 -3.14 2.27 -5.16
CA SER A 47 -3.98 3.47 -5.12
C SER A 47 -3.38 4.58 -5.99
N LEU A 48 -2.08 4.86 -5.86
CA LEU A 48 -1.38 5.87 -6.68
C LEU A 48 -1.50 5.58 -8.18
N LYS A 49 -1.32 4.31 -8.58
CA LYS A 49 -1.41 3.92 -9.99
C LYS A 49 -2.81 4.16 -10.56
N TYR A 50 -3.84 3.68 -9.88
CA TYR A 50 -5.22 3.72 -10.40
C TYR A 50 -5.89 5.09 -10.23
N GLU A 51 -5.52 5.87 -9.23
CA GLU A 51 -6.14 7.17 -8.94
C GLU A 51 -5.41 8.35 -9.58
N LEU A 52 -4.15 8.16 -10.01
CA LEU A 52 -3.34 9.22 -10.60
C LEU A 52 -2.68 8.81 -11.91
N ILE A 53 -1.77 7.82 -11.86
CA ILE A 53 -0.86 7.54 -12.98
C ILE A 53 -1.61 7.05 -14.22
N TYR A 54 -2.66 6.26 -14.05
CA TYR A 54 -3.45 5.73 -15.18
C TYR A 54 -4.54 6.69 -15.67
N LEU A 55 -4.89 7.72 -14.89
CA LEU A 55 -5.95 8.66 -15.23
C LEU A 55 -5.44 9.94 -15.86
N LEU A 56 -4.26 10.40 -15.46
CA LEU A 56 -3.69 11.64 -15.95
C LEU A 56 -2.68 11.39 -17.06
N ASP A 57 -2.75 12.23 -18.08
CA ASP A 57 -1.68 12.36 -19.06
C ASP A 57 -0.69 13.45 -18.58
N PHE A 58 0.59 13.12 -18.54
CA PHE A 58 1.62 13.99 -17.99
C PHE A 58 2.42 14.65 -19.10
N ARG A 59 2.41 15.99 -19.12
CA ARG A 59 3.15 16.79 -20.10
C ARG A 59 4.67 16.60 -20.03
N ASP A 60 5.21 16.51 -18.82
CA ASP A 60 6.64 16.32 -18.55
C ASP A 60 6.88 15.70 -17.16
N GLY A 61 8.14 15.40 -16.83
CA GLY A 61 8.51 14.84 -15.53
C GLY A 61 8.27 15.79 -14.36
N LYS A 62 8.28 17.12 -14.58
CA LYS A 62 7.98 18.11 -13.54
C LYS A 62 6.50 18.07 -13.17
N HIS A 63 5.62 17.99 -14.16
CA HIS A 63 4.18 17.82 -13.99
C HIS A 63 3.87 16.54 -13.23
N LEU A 64 4.49 15.41 -13.60
CA LEU A 64 4.35 14.16 -12.86
C LEU A 64 4.74 14.32 -11.38
N LYS A 65 5.92 14.91 -11.10
CA LYS A 65 6.38 15.10 -9.72
C LYS A 65 5.43 15.98 -8.91
N PHE A 66 4.89 17.03 -9.52
CA PHE A 66 3.92 17.91 -8.88
C PHE A 66 2.62 17.18 -8.54
N GLU A 67 2.04 16.47 -9.51
CA GLU A 67 0.79 15.74 -9.32
C GLU A 67 0.93 14.57 -8.33
N VAL A 68 2.05 13.85 -8.36
CA VAL A 68 2.35 12.81 -7.37
C VAL A 68 2.44 13.41 -5.97
N LYS A 69 3.15 14.53 -5.79
CA LYS A 69 3.25 15.21 -4.49
C LYS A 69 1.86 15.63 -3.98
N LYS A 70 1.04 16.22 -4.86
CA LYS A 70 -0.33 16.61 -4.54
C LYS A 70 -1.16 15.40 -4.11
N TRP A 71 -1.07 14.29 -4.83
CA TRP A 71 -1.77 13.05 -4.49
C TRP A 71 -1.36 12.52 -3.11
N PHE A 72 -0.06 12.50 -2.79
CA PHE A 72 0.42 12.06 -1.47
C PHE A 72 -0.08 12.94 -0.33
N ASN A 73 -0.13 14.26 -0.52
CA ASN A 73 -0.70 15.16 0.48
C ASN A 73 -2.17 14.81 0.76
N LEU A 74 -2.98 14.66 -0.30
CA LEU A 74 -4.39 14.27 -0.17
C LEU A 74 -4.55 12.88 0.48
N TYR A 75 -3.74 11.91 0.07
CA TYR A 75 -3.74 10.56 0.63
C TYR A 75 -3.47 10.55 2.13
N ASN A 76 -2.51 11.35 2.60
CA ASN A 76 -2.12 11.40 4.00
C ASN A 76 -3.07 12.25 4.87
N GLU A 77 -3.72 13.26 4.29
CA GLU A 77 -4.55 14.23 5.01
C GLU A 77 -6.04 13.91 5.01
N GLN A 78 -6.56 13.25 3.97
CA GLN A 78 -8.02 13.13 3.75
C GLN A 78 -8.52 11.69 3.77
N ARG A 79 -7.64 10.70 3.65
CA ARG A 79 -8.05 9.30 3.53
C ARG A 79 -8.27 8.69 4.91
N PHE A 80 -9.53 8.45 5.24
CA PHE A 80 -9.91 7.75 6.47
C PHE A 80 -9.79 6.25 6.28
N TYR A 81 -9.12 5.57 7.21
CA TYR A 81 -9.00 4.13 7.22
C TYR A 81 -9.82 3.54 8.36
N GLN A 82 -10.72 2.60 8.06
CA GLN A 82 -11.47 1.87 9.09
C GLN A 82 -10.53 1.11 10.04
N ALA A 83 -9.41 0.60 9.53
CA ALA A 83 -8.38 -0.05 10.34
C ALA A 83 -7.61 0.92 11.26
N LEU A 84 -7.76 2.23 11.05
CA LEU A 84 -7.16 3.29 11.87
C LEU A 84 -8.23 4.08 12.65
N ASP A 85 -9.36 3.45 12.99
CA ASP A 85 -10.51 4.11 13.65
C ASP A 85 -10.99 5.37 12.94
N TYR A 86 -11.03 5.33 11.60
CA TYR A 86 -11.37 6.48 10.76
C TYR A 86 -10.48 7.71 11.01
N GLN A 87 -9.21 7.47 11.32
CA GLN A 87 -8.20 8.52 11.36
C GLN A 87 -7.41 8.54 10.05
N THR A 88 -6.78 9.68 9.79
CA THR A 88 -5.92 9.87 8.63
C THR A 88 -4.50 9.37 8.95
N PRO A 89 -3.74 8.89 7.95
CA PRO A 89 -2.37 8.43 8.16
C PRO A 89 -1.50 9.46 8.90
N ASN A 90 -1.62 10.75 8.56
CA ASN A 90 -0.89 11.81 9.25
C ASN A 90 -1.24 11.87 10.74
N THR A 91 -2.52 11.77 11.10
CA THR A 91 -2.97 11.85 12.49
C THR A 91 -2.36 10.73 13.32
N VAL A 92 -2.37 9.50 12.80
CA VAL A 92 -1.82 8.34 13.50
C VAL A 92 -0.30 8.45 13.61
N TYR A 93 0.39 8.86 12.55
CA TYR A 93 1.83 9.07 12.55
C TYR A 93 2.28 10.09 13.60
N TRP A 94 1.62 11.26 13.65
CA TRP A 94 1.94 12.29 14.64
C TRP A 94 1.61 11.88 16.07
N LYS A 95 0.53 11.12 16.29
CA LYS A 95 0.21 10.55 17.61
C LYS A 95 1.29 9.56 18.07
N SER A 96 1.73 8.68 17.16
CA SER A 96 2.81 7.72 17.42
C SER A 96 4.12 8.43 17.74
N LEU A 97 4.53 9.41 16.94
CA LEU A 97 5.73 10.22 17.21
C LEU A 97 5.69 10.90 18.58
N LYS A 98 4.58 11.58 18.90
CA LYS A 98 4.40 12.21 20.22
C LYS A 98 4.50 11.20 21.37
N SER A 99 3.96 10.00 21.19
CA SER A 99 4.05 8.96 22.22
C SER A 99 5.48 8.42 22.41
N LEU A 100 6.30 8.45 21.36
CA LEU A 100 7.70 8.03 21.39
C LEU A 100 8.63 9.10 21.97
N GLU A 101 8.32 10.38 21.77
CA GLU A 101 9.08 11.51 22.36
C GLU A 101 8.79 11.72 23.86
N LEU A 102 7.71 11.11 24.38
CA LEU A 102 7.29 11.20 25.79
C LEU A 102 7.74 10.00 26.63
N VAL A 103 8.58 9.12 26.07
CA VAL A 103 9.23 7.96 26.73
C VAL A 103 10.73 8.21 26.81
#